data_AF-U7VBS8-F1
#
_entry.id   AF-U7VBS8-F1
#
_cell.length_a   1.000
_cell.length_b   1.000
_cell.length_c   1.000
_cell.angle_alpha   90.00
_cell.angle_beta   90.00
_cell.angle_gamma   90.00
#
_symmetry.space_group_name_H-M   'P 1'
#
loop_
_entity.id
_entity.type
_entity.pdbx_description
1 polymer ?
#
loop_
_entity_poly.entity_id
_entity_poly.type
_entity_poly.pdbx_seq_one_letter_code
_entity_poly.pdbx_strand_id
1 'polypeptide(L)' 'MFGRLGPFELILILCIALVVFGPSKLPEIGKSLGKAIKEFKGHANDISKDIDPNTQSKNEGNSEK' A
#
# COMPACT_ATOMS: atom_id res chain seq x y z
N MET A 1 -1.62 -19.88 -21.71
CA MET A 1 -1.11 -18.85 -22.65
C MET A 1 -0.82 -17.49 -21.99
N PHE A 2 -0.88 -17.34 -20.65
CA PHE A 2 -0.74 -16.04 -19.94
C PHE A 2 0.61 -15.80 -19.25
N GLY A 3 1.60 -16.68 -19.41
CA GLY A 3 2.94 -16.53 -18.81
C GLY A 3 3.98 -15.84 -19.71
N ARG A 4 3.55 -15.14 -20.77
CA ARG A 4 4.46 -14.60 -21.81
C ARG A 4 4.87 -13.14 -21.61
N LEU A 5 4.29 -12.45 -20.63
CA LEU A 5 4.83 -11.14 -20.23
C LEU A 5 6.01 -11.40 -19.32
N GLY A 6 7.17 -11.62 -19.94
CA GLY A 6 8.40 -11.74 -19.22
C GLY A 6 8.74 -10.42 -18.50
N PRO A 7 9.63 -10.47 -17.50
CA PRO A 7 10.13 -9.24 -16.87
C PRO A 7 10.73 -8.26 -17.90
N PHE A 8 11.23 -8.76 -19.03
CA PHE A 8 11.71 -7.93 -20.15
C PHE A 8 10.59 -7.18 -20.88
N GLU A 9 9.48 -7.82 -21.27
CA GLU A 9 8.35 -7.09 -21.86
C GLU A 9 7.79 -6.04 -20.90
N LEU A 10 7.68 -6.36 -19.60
CA LEU A 10 7.24 -5.39 -18.60
C LEU A 10 8.21 -4.20 -18.50
N ILE A 11 9.52 -4.43 -18.53
CA ILE A 11 10.53 -3.35 -18.52
C ILE A 11 10.39 -2.45 -19.75
N LEU A 12 10.11 -3.02 -20.92
CA LEU A 12 9.97 -2.27 -22.16
C LEU A 12 8.73 -1.37 -22.11
N ILE A 13 7.60 -1.91 -21.66
CA ILE A 13 6.35 -1.16 -21.46
C ILE A 13 6.57 -0.06 -20.42
N LEU A 14 7.25 -0.38 -19.31
CA LEU A 14 7.59 0.58 -18.28
C LEU A 14 8.45 1.72 -18.84
N CYS A 15 9.48 1.42 -19.62
CA CYS A 15 10.31 2.44 -20.27
C CYS A 15 9.48 3.38 -21.17
N ILE A 16 8.57 2.85 -21.99
CA ILE A 16 7.69 3.68 -22.83
C ILE A 16 6.78 4.55 -21.96
N ALA A 17 6.16 3.96 -20.92
CA ALA A 17 5.34 4.70 -19.98
C ALA A 17 6.14 5.80 -19.26
N LEU A 18 7.40 5.54 -18.92
CA LEU A 18 8.30 6.50 -18.30
C LEU A 18 8.70 7.63 -19.25
N VAL A 19 8.75 7.43 -20.55
CA VAL A 19 8.98 8.50 -21.52
C VAL A 19 7.74 9.40 -21.62
N VAL A 20 6.54 8.82 -21.59
CA VAL A 20 5.28 9.57 -21.68
C VAL A 20 4.97 10.33 -20.38
N PHE A 21 5.06 9.65 -19.24
CA PHE A 21 4.70 10.20 -17.94
C PHE A 21 5.88 10.81 -17.19
N GLY A 22 7.11 10.39 -17.48
CA GLY A 22 8.33 10.79 -16.76
C GLY A 22 8.66 9.89 -15.55
N PRO A 23 9.95 9.60 -15.28
CA PRO A 23 10.38 8.77 -14.13
C PRO A 23 10.05 9.39 -12.77
N SER A 24 9.90 10.71 -12.70
CA SER A 24 9.53 11.41 -11.47
C SER A 24 8.06 11.22 -11.08
N LYS A 25 7.17 10.88 -12.01
CA LYS A 25 5.73 10.72 -11.74
C LYS A 25 5.38 9.41 -11.05
N LEU A 26 6.09 8.32 -11.36
CA LEU A 26 5.88 7.04 -10.66
C LEU A 26 6.07 7.13 -9.12
N PRO A 27 7.17 7.68 -8.58
CA PRO A 27 7.34 7.80 -7.13
C PRO A 27 6.39 8.83 -6.51
N GLU A 28 5.99 9.87 -7.25
CA GLU A 28 5.00 10.86 -6.79
C GLU A 28 3.64 10.18 -6.56
N ILE A 29 3.15 9.43 -7.56
CA ILE A 29 1.89 8.67 -7.49
C ILE A 29 2.00 7.54 -6.45
N GLY A 30 3.15 6.86 -6.36
CA GLY A 30 3.39 5.82 -5.37
C GLY A 30 3.35 6.35 -3.93
N LYS A 31 3.89 7.56 -3.68
CA LYS A 31 3.81 8.20 -2.36
C LYS A 31 2.38 8.59 -1.99
N SER A 32 1.61 9.17 -2.90
CA SER A 32 0.22 9.55 -2.63
C SER A 32 -0.67 8.32 -2.42
N LEU A 33 -0.54 7.31 -3.28
CA LEU A 33 -1.28 6.06 -3.17
C LEU A 33 -0.87 5.29 -1.91
N GLY A 34 0.42 5.24 -1.59
CA GLY A 34 0.93 4.59 -0.37
C GLY A 34 0.39 5.23 0.91
N LYS A 35 0.29 6.56 0.95
CA LYS A 35 -0.34 7.29 2.07
C LYS A 35 -1.82 6.94 2.17
N ALA A 36 -2.54 6.95 1.05
CA ALA A 36 -3.96 6.57 1.01
C ALA A 36 -4.19 5.13 1.47
N ILE A 37 -3.39 4.16 1.00
CA ILE A 37 -3.47 2.76 1.41
C ILE A 37 -3.16 2.61 2.91
N LYS A 38 -2.16 3.33 3.43
CA LYS A 38 -1.79 3.29 4.85
C LYS A 38 -2.92 3.80 5.75
N GLU A 39 -3.53 4.92 5.39
CA GLU A 39 -4.66 5.51 6.11
C GLU A 39 -5.90 4.61 6.00
N PHE A 40 -6.20 4.10 4.80
CA PHE A 40 -7.28 3.15 4.57
C PHE A 40 -7.13 1.87 5.41
N LYS A 41 -5.91 1.29 5.44
CA LYS A 41 -5.63 0.10 6.26
C LYS A 41 -5.74 0.38 7.75
N GLY A 42 -5.33 1.56 8.21
CA GLY A 42 -5.50 1.98 9.60
C GLY A 42 -6.96 2.00 10.01
N HIS A 43 -7.79 2.74 9.26
CA HIS A 43 -9.23 2.80 9.54
C HIS A 43 -9.93 1.45 9.37
N ALA A 44 -9.55 0.65 8.36
CA ALA A 44 -10.11 -0.68 8.16
C ALA A 44 -9.81 -1.63 9.34
N ASN A 45 -8.62 -1.52 9.94
CA ASN A 45 -8.26 -2.29 11.13
C ASN A 45 -9.05 -1.84 12.37
N ASP A 46 -9.23 -0.52 12.56
CA ASP A 46 -10.01 0.00 13.69
C ASP A 46 -11.48 -0.42 13.59
N ILE A 47 -12.08 -0.29 12.40
CA ILE A 47 -13.45 -0.77 12.12
C ILE A 47 -13.57 -2.27 12.37
N SER A 48 -12.59 -3.07 11.92
CA SER A 48 -12.60 -4.52 12.17
C SER A 48 -12.52 -4.83 13.67
N LYS A 49 -11.77 -4.04 14.44
CA LYS A 49 -11.65 -4.18 15.90
C LYS A 49 -12.95 -3.84 16.63
N ASP A 50 -13.68 -2.83 16.15
CA ASP A 50 -14.96 -2.39 16.73
C ASP A 50 -16.12 -3.33 16.40
N ILE A 51 -16.03 -4.08 15.28
CA ILE A 51 -17.04 -5.05 14.84
C ILE A 51 -16.84 -6.43 15.49
N ASP A 52 -15.67 -6.73 16.05
CA ASP A 52 -15.42 -7.94 16.85
C ASP A 52 -15.76 -7.71 18.34
N PRO A 53 -16.92 -8.19 18.86
CA PRO A 53 -17.35 -7.95 20.24
C PRO A 53 -16.51 -8.70 21.31
N ASN A 54 -15.36 -9.31 20.96
CA ASN A 54 -14.56 -10.15 21.86
C ASN A 54 -13.06 -9.80 21.91
N THR A 55 -12.64 -8.63 21.42
CA THR A 55 -11.21 -8.23 21.42
C THR A 55 -10.96 -6.94 22.21
N GLN A 56 -11.49 -6.85 23.42
CA GLN A 56 -11.01 -5.91 24.45
C GLN A 56 -10.09 -6.64 25.44
N SER A 57 -8.85 -6.92 25.02
CA SER A 57 -7.74 -7.06 25.97
C SER A 57 -6.42 -6.89 25.24
N LYS A 58 -5.50 -6.16 25.87
CA LYS A 58 -4.08 -6.02 25.55
C LYS A 58 -3.66 -4.81 24.72
N ASN A 59 -3.61 -3.65 25.37
CA ASN A 59 -2.35 -2.93 25.60
C ASN A 59 -2.58 -1.65 26.44
N GLU A 60 -2.85 -1.85 27.72
CA GLU A 60 -2.45 -0.91 28.76
C GLU A 60 -1.24 -1.53 29.46
N GLY A 61 -0.07 -0.91 29.35
CA GLY A 61 1.14 -1.41 29.99
C GLY A 61 2.41 -0.98 29.29
N ASN A 62 2.77 0.31 29.45
CA ASN A 62 4.10 0.70 29.92
C ASN A 62 4.17 2.23 30.07
N SER A 63 3.60 2.73 31.17
CA SER A 63 3.98 4.01 31.75
C SER A 63 4.27 3.73 33.22
N GLU A 64 5.49 3.26 33.47
CA GLU A 64 6.06 3.21 34.81
C GLU A 64 7.44 3.88 34.76
N LYS A 65 7.43 5.19 35.02
CA LYS A 65 8.44 5.89 35.80
C LYS A 65 7.75 6.98 36.61
#